data_AF-A0A4C1Y502-F1
#
_entry.id   AF-A0A4C1Y502-F1
#
_cell.length_a   1.000
_cell.length_b   1.000
_cell.length_c   1.000
_cell.angle_alpha   90.00
_cell.angle_beta   90.00
_cell.angle_gamma   90.00
#
_symmetry.space_group_name_H-M   'P 1'
#
loop_
_entity.id
_entity.type
_entity.pdbx_description
1 polymer ?
#
loop_
_entity_poly.entity_id
_entity_poly.type
_entity_poly.pdbx_seq_one_letter_code
_entity_poly.pdbx_strand_id
1 'polypeptide(L)'
;MKAFLGSLFYTSVFKSNHENTKSIFATDGSGREIFRCVMSQFRFLTLLNYIRFDDSNTRSQRLETDPLAAISEMFKLFNNCKKAYAPGAYLCVDEIVLDLSEVNAYALYKTCTAVRDIPRAQFLQNLAYSLVLPHLKRRVYNYRLPRELRLTIARVLSPNKPPEPVTEPSESTEAARKTCKICPSRLKRRTKYNCIECRKSIYLGYSKTICVDWVDDK
;
A
#
# COMPACT_ATOMS: atom_id res chain seq x y z
N MET A 1 -2.90 7.26 -6.16
CA MET A 1 -1.79 7.36 -7.12
C MET A 1 -0.41 7.37 -6.48
N LYS A 2 -0.07 8.28 -5.54
CA LYS A 2 1.27 8.33 -4.92
C LYS A 2 1.82 6.97 -4.45
N ALA A 3 1.01 6.20 -3.72
CA ALA A 3 1.39 4.86 -3.26
C ALA A 3 1.68 3.85 -4.39
N PHE A 4 0.98 3.97 -5.53
CA PHE A 4 1.24 3.12 -6.71
C PHE A 4 2.55 3.50 -7.37
N LEU A 5 2.80 4.80 -7.56
CA LEU A 5 4.08 5.29 -8.07
C LEU A 5 5.23 4.86 -7.16
N GLY A 6 5.08 4.98 -5.83
CA GLY A 6 6.07 4.50 -4.87
C GLY A 6 6.34 2.99 -5.00
N SER A 7 5.33 2.17 -5.30
CA SER A 7 5.55 0.74 -5.64
C SER A 7 6.35 0.54 -6.92
N LEU A 8 6.16 1.36 -7.96
CA LEU A 8 6.99 1.31 -9.18
C LEU A 8 8.43 1.73 -8.90
N PHE A 9 8.65 2.78 -8.08
CA PHE A 9 10.00 3.13 -7.66
C PHE A 9 10.68 1.97 -6.90
N TYR A 10 9.93 1.25 -6.06
CA TYR A 10 10.46 0.07 -5.39
C TYR A 10 10.85 -1.06 -6.36
N THR A 11 10.14 -1.27 -7.49
CA THR A 11 10.58 -2.28 -8.47
C THR A 11 11.94 -1.91 -9.06
N SER A 12 12.18 -0.62 -9.33
CA SER A 12 13.48 -0.13 -9.81
C SER A 12 14.57 -0.27 -8.76
N VAL A 13 14.32 0.13 -7.51
CA VAL A 13 15.27 0.02 -6.40
C VAL A 13 15.71 -1.42 -6.16
N PHE A 14 14.77 -2.36 -6.24
CA PHE A 14 15.06 -3.79 -6.03
C PHE A 14 15.52 -4.53 -7.29
N LYS A 15 15.63 -3.83 -8.43
CA LYS A 15 15.96 -4.42 -9.74
C LYS A 15 14.96 -5.53 -10.16
N SER A 16 13.70 -5.36 -9.78
CA SER A 16 12.59 -6.30 -10.01
C SER A 16 11.70 -5.88 -11.19
N ASN A 17 12.16 -5.01 -12.09
CA ASN A 17 11.34 -4.47 -13.19
C ASN A 17 10.86 -5.53 -14.19
N HIS A 18 11.62 -6.61 -14.35
CA HIS A 18 11.26 -7.75 -15.20
C HIS A 18 10.77 -8.96 -14.38
N GLU A 19 10.61 -8.79 -13.07
CA GLU A 19 10.16 -9.87 -12.20
C GLU A 19 8.63 -10.04 -12.28
N ASN A 20 8.17 -11.29 -12.26
CA ASN A 20 6.74 -11.56 -12.28
C ASN A 20 6.07 -10.99 -11.03
N THR A 21 4.95 -10.29 -11.19
CA THR A 21 4.21 -9.74 -10.05
C THR A 21 3.77 -10.79 -9.01
N LYS A 22 3.57 -12.05 -9.40
CA LYS A 22 3.28 -13.14 -8.45
C LYS A 22 4.45 -13.38 -7.50
N SER A 23 5.69 -13.31 -7.99
CA SER A 23 6.91 -13.44 -7.19
C SER A 23 7.07 -12.26 -6.26
N ILE A 24 6.96 -11.03 -6.79
CA ILE A 24 7.07 -9.79 -6.00
C ILE A 24 6.09 -9.77 -4.81
N PHE A 25 4.86 -10.27 -5.03
CA PHE A 25 3.78 -10.28 -4.04
C PHE A 25 3.62 -11.63 -3.30
N ALA A 26 4.57 -12.56 -3.45
CA ALA A 26 4.50 -13.87 -2.83
C ALA A 26 4.42 -13.79 -1.29
N THR A 27 3.83 -14.83 -0.68
CA THR A 27 3.48 -14.86 0.75
C THR A 27 4.16 -15.99 1.50
N ASP A 28 4.96 -16.77 0.80
CA ASP A 28 5.74 -17.92 1.28
C ASP A 28 7.10 -17.51 1.87
N GLY A 29 7.36 -16.21 1.98
CA GLY A 29 8.64 -15.65 2.45
C GLY A 29 9.61 -15.28 1.33
N SER A 30 9.35 -15.70 0.09
CA SER A 30 10.19 -15.32 -1.07
C SER A 30 9.87 -13.92 -1.60
N GLY A 31 8.65 -13.43 -1.37
CA GLY A 31 8.17 -12.14 -1.82
C GLY A 31 8.67 -10.96 -0.99
N ARG A 32 8.37 -9.74 -1.47
CA ARG A 32 8.78 -8.49 -0.81
C ARG A 32 7.60 -7.90 -0.03
N GLU A 33 7.68 -7.97 1.29
CA GLU A 33 6.60 -7.55 2.21
C GLU A 33 6.05 -6.15 1.94
N ILE A 34 6.92 -5.20 1.55
CA ILE A 34 6.54 -3.81 1.29
C ILE A 34 5.44 -3.68 0.24
N PHE A 35 5.44 -4.50 -0.81
CA PHE A 35 4.43 -4.42 -1.87
C PHE A 35 3.04 -4.76 -1.34
N ARG A 36 2.93 -5.84 -0.56
CA ARG A 36 1.69 -6.26 0.12
C ARG A 36 1.24 -5.26 1.18
N CYS A 37 2.18 -4.64 1.88
CA CYS A 37 1.90 -3.58 2.85
C CYS A 37 1.22 -2.39 2.17
N VAL A 38 1.66 -2.04 0.95
CA VAL A 38 1.12 -0.92 0.17
C VAL A 38 -0.22 -1.28 -0.47
N MET A 39 -0.33 -2.37 -1.23
CA MET A 39 -1.58 -2.78 -1.87
C MET A 39 -1.63 -4.27 -2.19
N SER A 40 -2.79 -4.78 -2.60
CA SER A 40 -2.87 -6.15 -3.12
C SER A 40 -2.28 -6.22 -4.53
N GLN A 41 -1.78 -7.40 -4.91
CA GLN A 41 -1.30 -7.67 -6.28
C GLN A 41 -2.38 -7.34 -7.32
N PHE A 42 -3.62 -7.76 -7.07
CA PHE A 42 -4.74 -7.45 -7.94
C PHE A 42 -4.88 -5.95 -8.16
N ARG A 43 -4.88 -5.15 -7.08
CA ARG A 43 -5.01 -3.69 -7.20
C ARG A 43 -3.81 -3.07 -7.93
N PHE A 44 -2.60 -3.57 -7.71
CA PHE A 44 -1.41 -3.12 -8.42
C PHE A 44 -1.56 -3.36 -9.93
N LEU A 45 -1.95 -4.56 -10.35
CA LEU A 45 -2.20 -4.91 -11.76
C LEU A 45 -3.36 -4.12 -12.36
N THR A 46 -4.44 -3.91 -11.62
CA THR A 46 -5.54 -3.04 -12.06
C THR A 46 -5.02 -1.64 -12.36
N LEU A 47 -4.29 -1.04 -11.42
CA LEU A 47 -3.75 0.32 -11.64
C LEU A 47 -2.77 0.36 -12.80
N LEU A 48 -1.93 -0.66 -12.96
CA LEU A 48 -0.99 -0.77 -14.07
C LEU A 48 -1.71 -0.82 -15.44
N ASN A 49 -2.77 -1.62 -15.55
CA ASN A 49 -3.49 -1.82 -16.82
C ASN A 49 -4.45 -0.69 -17.16
N TYR A 50 -5.00 0.00 -16.16
CA TYR A 50 -6.08 0.98 -16.34
C TYR A 50 -5.66 2.43 -16.11
N ILE A 51 -4.39 2.72 -15.82
CA ILE A 51 -3.93 4.11 -15.78
C ILE A 51 -4.06 4.74 -17.17
N ARG A 52 -4.61 5.96 -17.22
CA ARG A 52 -4.77 6.78 -18.43
C ARG A 52 -4.30 8.20 -18.11
N PHE A 53 -3.75 8.88 -19.11
CA PHE A 53 -3.16 10.21 -18.95
C PHE A 53 -3.92 11.28 -19.74
N ASP A 54 -5.12 10.94 -20.21
CA ASP A 54 -5.91 11.79 -21.08
C ASP A 54 -7.41 11.46 -21.00
N ASP A 55 -8.22 12.32 -21.61
CA ASP A 55 -9.66 12.12 -21.77
C ASP A 55 -9.96 11.41 -23.10
N SER A 56 -10.64 10.26 -23.02
CA SER A 56 -11.03 9.48 -24.19
C SER A 56 -12.04 10.20 -25.08
N ASN A 57 -12.88 11.07 -24.52
CA ASN A 57 -13.94 11.77 -25.27
C ASN A 57 -13.36 12.80 -26.25
N THR A 58 -12.20 13.37 -25.93
CA THR A 58 -11.55 14.42 -26.75
C THR A 58 -10.38 13.89 -27.57
N ARG A 59 -9.97 12.62 -27.38
CA ARG A 59 -8.78 12.03 -28.01
C ARG A 59 -8.87 12.03 -29.54
N SER A 60 -10.01 11.63 -30.11
CA SER A 60 -10.16 11.49 -31.56
C SER A 60 -9.89 12.80 -32.29
N GLN A 61 -10.41 13.92 -31.77
CA GLN A 61 -10.19 15.26 -32.33
C GLN A 61 -8.73 15.69 -32.15
N ARG A 62 -8.11 15.43 -30.99
CA ARG A 62 -6.73 15.85 -30.73
C ARG A 62 -5.71 15.10 -31.60
N LEU A 63 -5.98 13.84 -31.95
CA LEU A 63 -5.10 13.04 -32.81
C LEU A 63 -4.90 13.62 -34.21
N GLU A 64 -5.84 14.44 -34.71
CA GLU A 64 -5.70 15.13 -36.00
C GLU A 64 -4.52 16.11 -35.99
N THR A 65 -4.19 16.67 -34.82
CA THR A 65 -3.13 17.68 -34.65
C THR A 65 -1.93 17.19 -33.85
N ASP A 66 -2.12 16.20 -32.97
CA ASP A 66 -1.13 15.74 -32.00
C ASP A 66 -1.09 14.21 -31.98
N PRO A 67 -0.10 13.59 -32.67
CA PRO A 67 0.09 12.14 -32.66
C PRO A 67 0.30 11.55 -31.26
N LEU A 68 0.71 12.36 -30.28
CA LEU A 68 0.95 11.96 -28.89
C LEU A 68 -0.21 12.34 -27.96
N ALA A 69 -1.40 12.64 -28.49
CA ALA A 69 -2.56 13.12 -27.72
C ALA A 69 -2.87 12.32 -26.43
N ALA A 70 -2.59 11.01 -26.41
CA ALA A 70 -2.82 10.15 -25.24
C ALA A 70 -1.93 10.45 -24.02
N ILE A 71 -0.79 11.11 -24.24
CA ILE A 71 0.23 11.39 -23.20
C ILE A 71 0.74 12.84 -23.24
N SER A 72 0.44 13.59 -24.30
CA SER A 72 0.96 14.94 -24.57
C SER A 72 0.80 15.91 -23.40
N GLU A 73 -0.37 15.92 -22.74
CA GLU A 73 -0.59 16.76 -21.56
C GLU A 73 0.33 16.39 -20.39
N MET A 74 0.54 15.09 -20.17
CA MET A 74 1.49 14.62 -19.18
C MET A 74 2.92 15.01 -19.56
N PHE A 75 3.28 14.96 -20.84
CA PHE A 75 4.59 15.42 -21.31
C PHE A 75 4.81 16.92 -21.13
N LYS A 76 3.77 17.74 -21.32
CA LYS A 76 3.83 19.20 -21.09
C LYS A 76 4.17 19.54 -19.64
N LEU A 77 3.80 18.71 -18.67
CA LEU A 77 4.17 18.91 -17.26
C LEU A 77 5.69 18.89 -17.04
N PHE A 78 6.45 18.18 -17.88
CA PHE A 78 7.91 18.16 -17.81
C PHE A 78 8.57 19.48 -18.24
N ASN A 79 7.83 20.44 -18.84
CA ASN A 79 8.36 21.79 -19.02
C ASN A 79 8.74 22.46 -17.69
N ASN A 80 8.20 21.99 -16.56
CA ASN A 80 8.65 22.43 -15.24
C ASN A 80 10.13 22.15 -14.99
N CYS A 81 10.73 21.13 -15.62
CA CYS A 81 12.15 20.84 -15.49
C CYS A 81 13.02 22.03 -15.94
N LYS A 82 12.61 22.76 -16.99
CA LYS A 82 13.33 23.95 -17.48
C LYS A 82 13.34 25.10 -16.48
N LYS A 83 12.33 25.18 -15.61
CA LYS A 83 12.22 26.22 -14.57
C LYS A 83 13.02 25.87 -13.31
N ALA A 84 13.32 24.58 -13.11
CA ALA A 84 13.94 24.09 -11.88
C ALA A 84 15.48 24.17 -11.90
N TYR A 85 16.09 24.34 -13.06
CA TYR A 85 17.55 24.31 -13.21
C TYR A 85 18.03 25.27 -14.30
N ALA A 86 19.11 26.00 -14.02
CA ALA A 86 19.82 26.80 -15.01
C ALA A 86 21.02 25.97 -15.56
N PRO A 87 21.09 25.70 -16.87
CA PRO A 87 22.19 24.95 -17.46
C PRO A 87 23.52 25.69 -17.35
N GLY A 88 24.62 24.93 -17.30
CA GLY A 88 25.98 25.48 -17.34
C GLY A 88 26.41 25.88 -18.75
N ALA A 89 27.67 26.32 -18.88
CA ALA A 89 28.23 26.80 -20.14
C ALA A 89 28.33 25.74 -21.26
N TYR A 90 28.30 24.46 -20.91
CA TYR A 90 28.45 23.34 -21.84
C TYR A 90 27.20 22.47 -21.80
N LEU A 91 26.58 22.26 -22.96
CA LEU A 91 25.39 21.44 -23.14
C LEU A 91 25.63 20.39 -24.23
N CYS A 92 25.05 19.22 -24.05
CA CYS A 92 25.05 18.15 -25.04
C CYS A 92 23.60 17.89 -25.48
N VAL A 93 23.40 17.67 -26.77
CA VAL A 93 22.11 17.27 -27.36
C VAL A 93 22.31 15.89 -27.96
N ASP A 94 21.57 14.92 -27.45
CA ASP A 94 21.62 13.53 -27.88
C ASP A 94 20.24 12.90 -27.76
N GLU A 95 20.03 11.76 -28.43
CA GLU A 95 18.79 11.00 -28.39
C GLU A 95 18.80 10.05 -27.17
N ILE A 96 17.70 10.00 -26.41
CA ILE A 96 17.57 9.08 -25.28
C ILE A 96 16.22 8.37 -25.29
N VAL A 97 16.27 7.05 -25.05
CA VAL A 97 15.09 6.20 -24.93
C VAL A 97 14.79 5.98 -23.44
N LEU A 98 14.24 7.03 -22.81
CA LEU A 98 13.56 7.06 -21.48
C LEU A 98 14.32 6.56 -20.22
N ASP A 99 14.67 7.50 -19.32
CA ASP A 99 14.10 7.70 -17.95
C ASP A 99 14.85 8.86 -17.26
N LEU A 100 14.37 10.09 -17.47
CA LEU A 100 15.07 11.31 -17.05
C LEU A 100 14.58 11.86 -15.71
N SER A 101 13.39 11.50 -15.27
CA SER A 101 12.75 12.15 -14.12
C SER A 101 13.48 11.85 -12.81
N GLU A 102 13.89 10.59 -12.63
CA GLU A 102 14.65 10.15 -11.45
C GLU A 102 16.04 10.80 -11.40
N VAL A 103 16.73 10.83 -12.54
CA VAL A 103 18.07 11.40 -12.68
C VAL A 103 18.04 12.91 -12.44
N ASN A 104 17.07 13.61 -13.03
CA ASN A 104 16.88 15.05 -12.85
C ASN A 104 16.58 15.38 -11.39
N ALA A 105 15.69 14.62 -10.73
CA ALA A 105 15.37 14.82 -9.32
C ALA A 105 16.59 14.61 -8.41
N TYR A 106 17.41 13.60 -8.70
CA TYR A 106 18.65 13.33 -7.94
C TYR A 106 19.72 14.40 -8.15
N ALA A 107 19.90 14.88 -9.38
CA ALA A 107 20.83 15.98 -9.68
C ALA A 107 20.42 17.28 -8.96
N LEU A 108 19.12 17.60 -8.97
CA LEU A 108 18.57 18.72 -8.22
C LEU A 108 18.75 18.55 -6.71
N TYR A 109 18.49 17.37 -6.17
CA TYR A 109 18.71 17.09 -4.75
C TYR A 109 20.16 17.36 -4.33
N LYS A 110 21.15 16.94 -5.13
CA LYS A 110 22.57 17.16 -4.84
C LYS A 110 23.02 18.62 -4.94
N THR A 111 22.39 19.39 -5.82
CA THR A 111 22.74 20.81 -6.02
C THR A 111 22.05 21.70 -4.99
N CYS A 112 20.81 21.40 -4.62
CA CYS A 112 20.00 22.21 -3.71
C CYS A 112 20.16 21.84 -2.22
N THR A 113 20.83 20.73 -1.89
CA THR A 113 21.02 20.30 -0.49
C THR A 113 22.50 20.23 -0.11
N ALA A 114 22.78 20.38 1.19
CA ALA A 114 24.13 20.20 1.74
C ALA A 114 24.58 18.73 1.74
N VAL A 115 23.68 17.78 1.46
CA VAL A 115 23.94 16.33 1.49
C VAL A 115 24.38 15.86 0.10
N ARG A 116 25.69 15.79 -0.12
CA ARG A 116 26.28 15.45 -1.43
C ARG A 116 26.59 13.96 -1.60
N ASP A 117 26.78 13.24 -0.50
CA ASP A 117 27.32 11.87 -0.50
C ASP A 117 26.27 10.75 -0.42
N ILE A 118 24.99 11.06 -0.66
CA ILE A 118 23.96 10.02 -0.72
C ILE A 118 24.06 9.23 -2.05
N PRO A 119 24.11 7.89 -2.02
CA PRO A 119 24.02 7.09 -3.24
C PRO A 119 22.64 7.24 -3.90
N ARG A 120 22.59 7.23 -5.24
CA ARG A 120 21.33 7.33 -6.00
C ARG A 120 20.29 6.28 -5.57
N ALA A 121 20.73 5.05 -5.34
CA ALA A 121 19.84 3.97 -4.89
C ALA A 121 19.15 4.32 -3.54
N GLN A 122 19.89 4.92 -2.61
CA GLN A 122 19.34 5.35 -1.33
C GLN A 122 18.37 6.52 -1.49
N PHE A 123 18.69 7.50 -2.36
CA PHE A 123 17.78 8.59 -2.70
C PHE A 123 16.45 8.06 -3.25
N LEU A 124 16.51 7.12 -4.21
CA LEU A 124 15.31 6.52 -4.80
C LEU A 124 14.52 5.69 -3.79
N GLN A 125 15.20 4.97 -2.90
CA GLN A 125 14.54 4.24 -1.81
C GLN A 125 13.80 5.18 -0.86
N ASN A 126 14.41 6.32 -0.52
CA ASN A 126 13.78 7.34 0.33
C ASN A 126 12.58 7.99 -0.38
N LEU A 127 12.71 8.30 -1.67
CA LEU A 127 11.63 8.82 -2.50
C LEU A 127 10.46 7.82 -2.56
N ALA A 128 10.74 6.54 -2.85
CA ALA A 128 9.74 5.47 -2.87
C ALA A 128 9.00 5.38 -1.53
N TYR A 129 9.74 5.40 -0.41
CA TYR A 129 9.17 5.37 0.93
C TYR A 129 8.27 6.59 1.18
N SER A 130 8.72 7.79 0.84
CA SER A 130 7.95 9.04 1.02
C SER A 130 6.60 9.01 0.27
N LEU A 131 6.56 8.37 -0.90
CA LEU A 131 5.36 8.25 -1.73
C LEU A 131 4.34 7.27 -1.15
N VAL A 132 4.80 6.18 -0.51
CA VAL A 132 3.93 5.16 0.10
C VAL A 132 3.54 5.49 1.54
N LEU A 133 4.35 6.28 2.25
CA LEU A 133 4.20 6.53 3.69
C LEU A 133 2.81 7.03 4.09
N PRO A 134 2.19 8.04 3.45
CA PRO A 134 0.85 8.51 3.82
C PRO A 134 -0.24 7.43 3.65
N HIS A 135 -0.01 6.47 2.76
CA HIS A 135 -0.93 5.36 2.53
C HIS A 135 -0.74 4.24 3.56
N LEU A 136 0.51 3.91 3.91
CA LEU A 136 0.81 2.97 4.98
C LEU A 136 0.28 3.44 6.34
N LYS A 137 0.46 4.73 6.67
CA LYS A 137 -0.07 5.35 7.90
C LYS A 137 -1.59 5.19 8.05
N ARG A 138 -2.35 5.25 6.96
CA ARG A 138 -3.81 5.02 6.98
C ARG A 138 -4.18 3.54 7.06
N ARG A 139 -3.39 2.67 6.42
CA ARG A 139 -3.65 1.22 6.37
C ARG A 139 -3.40 0.51 7.69
N VAL A 140 -2.44 0.97 8.51
CA VAL A 140 -2.08 0.29 9.76
C VAL A 140 -3.28 0.13 10.72
N TYR A 141 -4.21 1.09 10.72
CA TYR A 141 -5.43 1.07 11.57
C TYR A 141 -6.66 0.49 10.89
N ASN A 142 -6.59 0.07 9.63
CA ASN A 142 -7.76 -0.48 8.94
C ASN A 142 -8.01 -1.93 9.38
N TYR A 143 -8.96 -2.14 10.28
CA TYR A 143 -9.32 -3.45 10.84
C TYR A 143 -9.83 -4.47 9.81
N ARG A 144 -10.20 -4.04 8.60
CA ARG A 144 -10.55 -4.96 7.50
C ARG A 144 -9.32 -5.66 6.91
N LEU A 145 -8.10 -5.16 7.20
CA LEU A 145 -6.87 -5.83 6.83
C LEU A 145 -6.54 -6.97 7.81
N PRO A 146 -6.02 -8.09 7.30
CA PRO A 146 -5.47 -9.16 8.12
C PRO A 146 -4.53 -8.64 9.20
N ARG A 147 -4.60 -9.24 10.39
CA ARG A 147 -3.75 -8.86 11.53
C ARG A 147 -2.26 -8.94 11.18
N GLU A 148 -1.85 -10.00 10.48
CA GLU A 148 -0.48 -10.19 10.01
C GLU A 148 -0.01 -8.97 9.20
N LEU A 149 -0.74 -8.60 8.14
CA LEU A 149 -0.42 -7.40 7.34
C LEU A 149 -0.34 -6.12 8.18
N ARG A 150 -1.22 -5.92 9.16
CA ARG A 150 -1.16 -4.74 10.04
C ARG A 150 0.10 -4.72 10.91
N LEU A 151 0.53 -5.88 11.41
CA LEU A 151 1.79 -6.01 12.17
C LEU A 151 3.01 -5.73 11.27
N THR A 152 2.99 -6.25 10.03
CA THR A 152 4.05 -6.01 9.05
C THR A 152 4.11 -4.53 8.64
N ILE A 153 2.96 -3.89 8.41
CA ILE A 153 2.89 -2.44 8.15
C ILE A 153 3.43 -1.65 9.35
N ALA A 154 3.08 -2.04 10.58
CA ALA A 154 3.59 -1.39 11.78
C ALA A 154 5.12 -1.50 11.87
N ARG A 155 5.70 -2.66 11.57
CA ARG A 155 7.15 -2.88 11.50
C ARG A 155 7.82 -1.97 10.46
N VAL A 156 7.26 -1.90 9.25
CA VAL A 156 7.75 -1.03 8.16
C VAL A 156 7.65 0.47 8.52
N LEU A 157 6.65 0.84 9.33
CA LEU A 157 6.44 2.23 9.73
C LEU A 157 7.36 2.67 10.85
N SER A 158 7.81 1.81 11.77
CA SER A 158 8.68 2.21 12.90
C SER A 158 9.96 2.89 12.40
N PRO A 159 10.22 4.20 12.70
CA PRO A 159 9.70 5.04 13.79
C PRO A 159 8.53 6.01 13.45
N ASN A 160 8.10 6.08 12.19
CA ASN A 160 7.03 6.94 11.66
C ASN A 160 5.59 6.45 11.93
N LYS A 161 5.37 5.50 12.85
CA LYS A 161 4.02 5.02 13.18
C LYS A 161 3.22 6.20 13.77
N PRO A 162 2.03 6.52 13.25
CA PRO A 162 1.18 7.52 13.88
C PRO A 162 0.85 7.11 15.33
N PRO A 163 0.47 8.05 16.22
CA PRO A 163 -0.15 7.67 17.47
C PRO A 163 -1.40 6.83 17.19
N GLU A 164 -1.67 5.84 18.04
CA GLU A 164 -2.92 5.07 17.90
C GLU A 164 -4.10 6.03 17.98
N PRO A 165 -5.12 5.88 17.11
CA PRO A 165 -6.31 6.71 17.20
C PRO A 165 -6.88 6.53 18.59
N VAL A 166 -7.05 7.65 19.30
CA VAL A 166 -7.64 7.66 20.63
C VAL A 166 -9.05 7.11 20.48
N THR A 167 -9.26 5.87 20.90
CA THR A 167 -10.61 5.39 21.20
C THR A 167 -11.03 6.16 22.44
N GLU A 168 -11.87 7.18 22.26
CA GLU A 168 -12.72 7.63 23.37
C GLU A 168 -13.38 6.36 23.93
N PRO A 169 -13.33 6.12 25.25
CA PRO A 169 -14.00 4.97 25.83
C PRO A 169 -15.47 5.13 25.51
N SER A 170 -15.96 4.34 24.55
CA SER A 170 -17.39 4.16 24.35
C SER A 170 -17.92 3.59 25.66
N GLU A 171 -18.62 4.43 26.42
CA GLU A 171 -19.49 4.00 27.51
C GLU A 171 -20.57 3.10 26.93
N SER A 172 -20.23 1.82 26.76
CA SER A 172 -21.20 0.75 26.66
C SER A 172 -20.63 -0.43 27.44
N THR A 173 -21.02 -0.52 28.70
CA THR A 173 -20.74 -1.60 29.65
C THR A 173 -21.41 -2.94 29.30
N GLU A 174 -21.72 -3.18 28.02
CA GLU A 174 -22.28 -4.45 27.56
C GLU A 174 -21.31 -5.18 26.65
N ALA A 175 -20.70 -6.26 27.17
CA ALA A 175 -19.86 -7.15 26.38
C ALA A 175 -20.59 -7.57 25.08
N ALA A 176 -19.99 -7.24 23.93
CA ALA A 176 -20.56 -7.51 22.62
C ALA A 176 -20.94 -9.00 22.47
N ARG A 177 -22.21 -9.28 22.22
CA ARG A 177 -22.74 -10.65 22.10
C ARG A 177 -22.22 -11.32 20.83
N LYS A 178 -21.53 -12.45 20.97
CA LYS A 178 -20.99 -13.27 19.87
C LYS A 178 -21.98 -14.35 19.46
N THR A 179 -21.89 -14.86 18.24
CA THR A 179 -22.72 -16.00 17.81
C THR A 179 -22.31 -17.27 18.54
N CYS A 180 -23.28 -18.06 19.01
CA CYS A 180 -23.05 -19.36 19.64
C CYS A 180 -22.47 -20.35 18.62
N LYS A 181 -21.39 -21.06 18.99
CA LYS A 181 -20.73 -22.04 18.13
C LYS A 181 -21.37 -23.43 18.16
N ILE A 182 -22.15 -23.74 19.18
CA ILE A 182 -22.83 -25.05 19.36
C ILE A 182 -24.21 -25.05 18.68
N CYS A 183 -24.88 -23.90 18.65
CA CYS A 183 -26.20 -23.82 18.05
C CYS A 183 -26.12 -23.99 16.52
N PRO A 184 -27.11 -24.65 15.90
CA PRO A 184 -27.22 -24.71 14.45
C PRO A 184 -27.09 -23.33 13.81
N SER A 185 -26.20 -23.19 12.82
CA SER A 185 -25.85 -21.91 12.19
C SER A 185 -27.05 -21.14 11.63
N ARG A 186 -28.12 -21.86 11.25
CA ARG A 186 -29.39 -21.29 10.75
C ARG A 186 -30.10 -20.41 11.79
N LEU A 187 -29.92 -20.70 13.08
CA LEU A 187 -30.58 -19.98 14.17
C LEU A 187 -29.85 -18.69 14.57
N LYS A 188 -28.58 -18.52 14.18
CA LYS A 188 -27.73 -17.34 14.44
C LYS A 188 -27.82 -16.80 15.89
N ARG A 189 -27.99 -17.68 16.88
CA ARG A 189 -28.20 -17.30 18.28
C ARG A 189 -26.99 -16.54 18.82
N ARG A 190 -27.21 -15.36 19.38
CA ARG A 190 -26.16 -14.55 20.03
C ARG A 190 -26.11 -14.79 21.53
N THR A 191 -24.92 -14.77 22.10
CA THR A 191 -24.67 -15.09 23.51
C THR A 191 -23.57 -14.20 24.09
N LYS A 192 -23.67 -13.95 25.40
CA LYS A 192 -22.62 -13.33 26.22
C LYS A 192 -21.76 -14.36 26.97
N TYR A 193 -22.16 -15.63 26.99
CA TYR A 193 -21.52 -16.68 27.76
C TYR A 193 -20.43 -17.38 26.95
N ASN A 194 -19.32 -17.70 27.62
CA ASN A 194 -18.23 -18.49 27.07
C ASN A 194 -17.98 -19.71 27.98
N CYS A 195 -17.57 -20.84 27.40
CA CYS A 195 -17.08 -21.99 28.16
C CYS A 195 -15.84 -21.58 28.97
N ILE A 196 -15.73 -22.02 30.24
CA ILE A 196 -14.61 -21.65 31.11
C ILE A 196 -13.30 -22.26 30.60
N GLU A 197 -13.35 -23.50 30.10
CA GLU A 197 -12.18 -24.23 29.60
C GLU A 197 -11.82 -23.84 28.17
N CYS A 198 -12.71 -24.07 27.22
CA CYS A 198 -12.38 -23.90 25.79
C CYS A 198 -12.65 -22.48 25.24
N ARG A 199 -13.21 -21.57 26.06
CA ARG A 199 -13.58 -20.18 25.70
C ARG A 199 -14.47 -20.03 24.47
N LYS A 200 -15.10 -21.10 23.99
CA LYS A 200 -16.10 -21.05 22.91
C LYS A 200 -17.33 -20.27 23.39
N SER A 201 -17.92 -19.45 22.51
CA SER A 201 -19.17 -18.75 22.77
C SER A 201 -20.34 -19.74 22.72
N ILE A 202 -21.06 -19.85 23.83
CA ILE A 202 -22.13 -20.85 24.03
C ILE A 202 -23.41 -20.21 24.54
N TYR A 203 -24.57 -20.68 24.11
CA TYR A 203 -25.86 -20.18 24.61
C TYR A 203 -26.09 -20.65 26.05
N LEU A 204 -26.87 -19.90 26.84
CA LEU A 204 -27.10 -20.19 28.26
C LEU A 204 -27.57 -21.64 28.53
N GLY A 205 -28.39 -22.19 27.64
CA GLY A 205 -28.84 -23.59 27.73
C GLY A 205 -27.73 -24.65 27.57
N TYR A 206 -26.59 -24.30 26.98
CA TYR A 206 -25.40 -25.16 26.85
C TYR A 206 -24.29 -24.77 27.84
N SER A 207 -24.47 -23.69 28.61
CA SER A 207 -23.49 -23.23 29.60
C SER A 207 -23.72 -23.90 30.94
N LYS A 208 -23.33 -25.17 31.05
CA LYS A 208 -22.78 -25.61 32.33
C LYS A 208 -21.40 -24.96 32.48
N THR A 209 -20.73 -25.10 33.63
CA THR A 209 -19.34 -24.62 33.84
C THR A 209 -18.42 -24.97 32.67
N ILE A 210 -18.74 -26.06 31.98
CA ILE A 210 -18.11 -26.55 30.77
C ILE A 210 -19.18 -26.79 29.69
N CYS A 211 -18.84 -26.56 28.41
CA CYS A 211 -19.74 -26.84 27.29
C CYS A 211 -19.94 -28.34 27.05
N VAL A 212 -21.12 -28.73 26.57
CA VAL A 212 -21.52 -30.14 26.36
C VAL A 212 -20.54 -30.89 25.44
N ASP A 213 -20.11 -30.27 24.33
CA ASP A 213 -19.10 -30.84 23.42
C ASP A 213 -17.80 -31.26 24.13
N TRP A 214 -17.40 -30.61 25.23
CA TRP A 214 -16.17 -30.93 25.95
C TRP A 214 -16.38 -32.05 26.98
N VAL A 215 -17.61 -32.24 27.45
CA VAL A 215 -17.97 -33.33 28.36
C VAL A 215 -18.00 -34.66 27.59
N ASP A 216 -18.45 -34.63 26.33
CA ASP A 216 -18.56 -35.82 25.48
C ASP A 216 -17.21 -36.24 24.83
N ASP A 217 -16.19 -35.38 24.88
CA ASP A 217 -14.83 -35.61 24.34
C ASP A 217 -13.84 -36.23 25.38
N LYS A 218 -14.35 -36.76 26.51
CA LYS A 218 -13.56 -37.48 27.53
C LYS A 218 -14.05 -38.91 27.70
#